data_AF-A0A8T5NMN3-F1
#
_entry.id   AF-A0A8T5NMN3-F1
#
_cell.length_a   1.000
_cell.length_b   1.000
_cell.length_c   1.000
_cell.angle_alpha   90.00
_cell.angle_beta   90.00
_cell.angle_gamma   90.00
#
_symmetry.space_group_name_H-M   'P 1'
#
loop_
_entity.id
_entity.type
_entity.pdbx_description
1 polymer ?
#
loop_
_entity_poly.entity_id
_entity_poly.type
_entity_poly.pdbx_seq_one_letter_code
_entity_poly.pdbx_strand_id
1 'polypeptide(L)'
;MIGTQEMILILILALFLFGPSKLPELARSLGKAAGEFKRAQKETELDINRFNKMPEDKDIKIHNLAIEMGIDVKDKSSEKLVEEIRFKIRSKEKLDMKTSGV
;
A
#
# COMPACT_ATOMS: atom_id res chain seq x y z
N MET A 1 27.10 -22.04 24.73
CA MET A 1 27.28 -20.94 23.76
C MET A 1 27.87 -21.58 22.53
N ILE A 2 27.22 -21.49 21.37
CA ILE A 2 27.84 -21.99 20.13
C ILE A 2 28.93 -21.00 19.74
N GLY A 3 30.17 -21.39 19.96
CA GLY A 3 31.35 -20.65 19.58
C GLY A 3 31.66 -20.79 18.09
N THR A 4 32.61 -19.98 17.63
CA THR A 4 33.14 -20.03 16.26
C THR A 4 33.64 -21.43 15.88
N GLN A 5 34.22 -22.17 16.84
CA GLN A 5 34.73 -23.52 16.59
C GLN A 5 33.60 -24.54 16.28
N GLU A 6 32.50 -24.51 17.03
CA GLU A 6 31.34 -25.38 16.78
C GLU A 6 30.67 -25.02 15.44
N MET A 7 30.61 -23.73 15.10
CA MET A 7 30.10 -23.26 13.81
C MET A 7 30.94 -23.77 12.62
N ILE A 8 32.28 -23.76 12.74
CA ILE A 8 33.18 -24.28 11.72
C ILE A 8 33.00 -25.79 11.55
N LEU A 9 32.84 -26.54 12.64
CA LEU A 9 32.61 -27.98 12.58
C LEU A 9 31.32 -28.32 11.82
N ILE A 10 30.23 -27.60 12.11
CA ILE A 10 28.95 -27.75 11.40
C ILE A 10 29.11 -27.38 9.91
N LEU A 11 29.84 -26.31 9.61
CA LEU A 11 30.10 -25.91 8.22
C LEU A 11 30.87 -26.99 7.46
N ILE A 12 31.91 -27.58 8.05
CA ILE A 12 32.65 -28.69 7.44
C ILE A 12 31.74 -29.89 7.19
N LEU A 13 30.87 -30.25 8.15
CA LEU A 13 29.94 -31.35 7.98
C LEU A 13 28.92 -31.07 6.86
N ALA A 14 28.37 -29.86 6.80
CA ALA A 14 27.48 -29.43 5.72
C ALA A 14 28.20 -29.43 4.36
N LEU A 15 29.46 -29.01 4.32
CA LEU A 15 30.31 -29.06 3.14
C LEU A 15 30.62 -30.50 2.70
N PHE A 16 30.70 -31.44 3.62
CA PHE A 16 30.88 -32.86 3.29
C PHE A 16 29.61 -33.48 2.68
N LEU A 17 28.44 -33.12 3.22
CA LEU A 17 27.14 -33.59 2.73
C LEU A 17 26.76 -32.99 1.37
N PHE A 18 26.93 -31.68 1.21
CA PHE A 18 26.48 -30.96 0.02
C PHE A 18 27.61 -30.64 -0.96
N GLY A 19 28.86 -30.63 -0.52
CA GLY A 19 30.02 -30.24 -1.33
C GLY A 19 30.30 -28.72 -1.31
N PRO A 20 31.57 -28.30 -1.36
CA PRO A 20 31.97 -26.89 -1.36
C PRO A 20 31.49 -26.09 -2.57
N SER A 21 31.20 -26.75 -3.68
CA SER A 21 30.68 -26.08 -4.87
C SER A 21 29.19 -25.71 -4.74
N LYS A 22 28.42 -26.39 -3.87
CA LYS A 22 26.97 -26.15 -3.75
C LYS A 22 26.62 -24.88 -2.99
N LEU A 23 27.38 -24.50 -1.97
CA LEU A 23 27.11 -23.25 -1.24
C LEU A 23 27.22 -22.01 -2.14
N PRO A 24 28.29 -21.82 -2.95
CA PRO A 24 28.36 -20.70 -3.90
C PRO A 24 27.28 -20.75 -4.99
N GLU A 25 26.93 -21.94 -5.47
CA GLU A 25 25.88 -22.14 -6.47
C GLU A 25 24.51 -21.69 -5.94
N LEU A 26 24.16 -22.14 -4.73
CA LEU A 26 22.95 -21.74 -4.02
C LEU A 26 22.92 -20.23 -3.75
N ALA A 27 24.01 -19.66 -3.22
CA ALA A 27 24.11 -18.22 -2.98
C ALA A 27 23.91 -17.39 -4.26
N ARG A 28 24.48 -17.82 -5.40
CA ARG A 28 24.27 -17.18 -6.69
C ARG A 28 22.81 -17.27 -7.16
N SER A 29 22.18 -18.43 -7.01
CA SER A 29 20.78 -18.63 -7.40
C SER A 29 19.81 -17.79 -6.57
N LEU A 30 19.99 -17.79 -5.24
CA LEU A 30 19.21 -16.97 -4.31
C LEU A 30 19.45 -15.48 -4.54
N GLY A 31 20.70 -15.08 -4.80
CA GLY A 31 21.03 -13.69 -5.13
C GLY A 31 20.34 -13.21 -6.41
N LYS A 32 20.31 -14.04 -7.45
CA LYS A 32 19.56 -13.75 -8.68
C LYS A 32 18.06 -13.63 -8.39
N ALA A 33 17.48 -14.61 -7.69
CA ALA A 33 16.06 -14.60 -7.35
C ALA A 33 15.66 -13.36 -6.52
N ALA A 34 16.45 -13.01 -5.50
CA ALA A 34 16.24 -11.82 -4.69
C ALA A 34 16.38 -10.53 -5.52
N GLY A 35 17.32 -10.49 -6.47
CA GLY A 35 17.50 -9.38 -7.39
C GLY A 35 16.29 -9.17 -8.30
N GLU A 36 15.81 -10.23 -8.94
CA GLU A 36 14.61 -10.16 -9.79
C GLU A 36 13.35 -9.84 -8.98
N PHE A 37 13.20 -10.42 -7.78
CA PHE A 37 12.10 -10.10 -6.88
C PHE A 37 12.06 -8.62 -6.51
N LYS A 38 13.21 -8.02 -6.16
CA LYS A 38 13.31 -6.59 -5.87
C LYS A 38 12.98 -5.72 -7.09
N ARG A 39 13.35 -6.14 -8.29
CA ARG A 39 13.01 -5.43 -9.54
C ARG A 39 11.51 -5.46 -9.80
N ALA A 40 10.89 -6.63 -9.69
CA ALA A 40 9.45 -6.81 -9.86
C ALA A 40 8.64 -5.99 -8.83
N GLN A 41 9.08 -5.95 -7.58
CA GLN A 41 8.47 -5.10 -6.55
C GLN A 41 8.53 -3.62 -6.95
N LYS A 42 9.69 -3.14 -7.41
CA LYS A 42 9.86 -1.74 -7.84
C LYS A 42 9.01 -1.40 -9.06
N GLU A 43 8.94 -2.29 -10.04
CA GLU A 43 8.07 -2.12 -11.21
C GLU A 43 6.59 -2.04 -10.80
N THR A 44 6.17 -2.92 -9.89
CA THR A 44 4.82 -2.92 -9.33
C THR A 44 4.50 -1.60 -8.59
N GLU A 45 5.43 -1.08 -7.78
CA GLU A 45 5.26 0.23 -7.12
C GLU A 45 5.16 1.39 -8.13
N LEU A 46 5.96 1.35 -9.19
CA LEU A 46 5.91 2.36 -10.25
C LEU A 46 4.59 2.31 -11.02
N ASP A 47 4.05 1.12 -11.26
CA ASP A 47 2.78 0.95 -11.95
C ASP A 47 1.62 1.38 -11.06
N ILE A 48 1.59 1.00 -9.77
CA ILE A 48 0.61 1.50 -8.80
C ILE A 48 0.68 3.03 -8.70
N ASN A 49 1.87 3.62 -8.65
CA ASN A 49 2.03 5.07 -8.64
C ASN A 49 1.58 5.72 -9.96
N ARG A 50 1.71 5.03 -11.10
CA ARG A 50 1.17 5.51 -12.39
C ARG A 50 -0.36 5.45 -12.40
N PHE A 51 -0.97 4.39 -11.88
CA PHE A 51 -2.42 4.32 -11.72
C PHE A 51 -2.95 5.40 -10.76
N ASN A 52 -2.25 5.68 -9.66
CA ASN A 52 -2.61 6.78 -8.75
C ASN A 52 -2.31 8.18 -9.30
N LYS A 53 -1.39 8.31 -10.28
CA LYS A 53 -1.11 9.57 -10.99
C LYS A 53 -1.96 9.78 -12.23
N MET A 54 -2.72 8.78 -12.66
CA MET A 54 -3.91 9.04 -13.46
C MET A 54 -4.73 10.02 -12.62
N PRO A 55 -5.09 11.21 -13.13
CA PRO A 55 -5.80 12.17 -12.33
C PRO A 55 -7.07 11.49 -11.84
N GLU A 56 -7.09 11.07 -10.58
CA GLU A 56 -8.30 11.15 -9.80
C GLU A 56 -8.65 12.62 -9.88
N ASP A 57 -9.46 12.95 -10.86
CA ASP A 57 -10.11 14.22 -10.95
C ASP A 57 -10.95 14.30 -9.67
N LYS A 58 -10.33 14.84 -8.62
CA LYS A 58 -10.96 15.07 -7.32
C LYS A 58 -12.24 15.86 -7.55
N ASP A 59 -12.28 16.68 -8.59
CA ASP A 59 -13.46 17.42 -9.00
C ASP A 59 -14.55 16.45 -9.49
N ILE A 60 -14.25 15.39 -10.27
CA ILE A 60 -15.23 14.35 -10.64
C ILE A 60 -15.80 13.61 -9.41
N LYS A 61 -14.97 13.19 -8.46
CA LYS A 61 -15.47 12.49 -7.25
C LYS A 61 -16.32 13.41 -6.36
N ILE A 62 -15.89 14.66 -6.17
CA ILE A 62 -16.62 15.67 -5.39
C ILE A 62 -17.93 16.02 -6.10
N HIS A 63 -17.92 16.14 -7.43
CA HIS A 63 -19.11 16.44 -8.24
C HIS A 63 -20.16 15.33 -8.14
N ASN A 64 -19.74 14.06 -8.26
CA ASN A 64 -20.64 12.91 -8.13
C ASN A 64 -21.23 12.80 -6.72
N LEU A 65 -20.44 13.02 -5.66
CA LEU A 65 -20.92 13.03 -4.28
C LEU A 65 -21.89 14.18 -3.99
N ALA A 66 -21.63 15.37 -4.57
CA ALA A 66 -22.51 16.52 -4.45
C ALA A 66 -23.88 16.27 -5.10
N ILE A 67 -23.89 15.67 -6.30
CA ILE A 67 -25.14 15.29 -7.01
C ILE A 67 -25.94 14.27 -6.19
N GLU A 68 -25.29 13.23 -5.66
CA GLU A 68 -25.95 12.20 -4.85
C GLU A 68 -26.56 12.79 -3.56
N MET A 69 -25.92 13.83 -3.01
CA MET A 69 -26.40 14.56 -1.84
C MET A 69 -27.41 15.67 -2.16
N GLY A 70 -27.85 15.80 -3.41
CA GLY A 70 -28.79 16.82 -3.88
C GLY A 70 -28.26 18.24 -3.68
N ILE A 71 -26.96 18.46 -3.84
CA ILE A 71 -26.31 19.77 -3.84
C ILE A 71 -26.25 20.27 -5.28
N ASP A 72 -26.72 21.49 -5.53
CA ASP A 72 -26.54 22.13 -6.83
C ASP A 72 -25.07 22.45 -7.06
N VAL A 73 -24.52 21.85 -8.12
CA VAL A 73 -23.12 21.91 -8.53
C VAL A 73 -22.85 23.01 -9.55
N LYS A 74 -23.89 23.61 -10.15
CA LYS A 74 -23.71 24.69 -11.13
C LYS A 74 -23.11 25.91 -10.43
N ASP A 75 -22.01 26.42 -11.00
CA ASP A 75 -21.31 27.64 -10.57
C ASP A 75 -20.63 27.59 -9.18
N LYS A 76 -20.37 26.40 -8.62
CA LYS A 76 -19.66 26.25 -7.33
C LYS A 76 -18.26 25.66 -7.53
N SER A 77 -17.25 26.28 -6.92
CA SER A 77 -15.89 25.73 -6.86
C SER A 77 -15.83 24.50 -5.95
N SER A 78 -14.86 23.62 -6.19
CA SER A 78 -14.65 22.38 -5.44
C SER A 78 -14.53 22.62 -3.92
N GLU A 79 -14.00 23.75 -3.48
CA GLU A 79 -13.88 24.14 -2.06
C GLU A 79 -15.26 24.42 -1.43
N LYS A 80 -16.15 25.12 -2.14
CA LYS A 80 -17.51 25.42 -1.64
C LYS A 80 -18.37 24.15 -1.54
N LEU A 81 -18.22 23.23 -2.50
CA LEU A 81 -18.93 21.95 -2.48
C LEU A 81 -18.50 21.09 -1.27
N VAL A 82 -17.20 21.06 -0.94
CA VAL A 82 -16.69 20.30 0.21
C VAL A 82 -17.23 20.86 1.55
N GLU A 83 -17.31 22.18 1.69
CA GLU A 83 -17.91 22.82 2.87
C GLU A 83 -19.40 22.47 3.02
N GLU A 84 -20.15 22.53 1.93
CA GLU A 84 -21.59 22.25 1.93
C GLU A 84 -21.89 20.75 2.20
N ILE A 85 -21.06 19.85 1.65
CA ILE A 85 -21.11 18.41 1.95
C ILE A 85 -20.85 18.16 3.45
N ARG A 86 -19.79 18.77 4.00
CA ARG A 86 -19.42 18.66 5.41
C ARG A 86 -20.53 19.19 6.32
N PHE A 87 -21.19 20.28 5.93
CA PHE A 87 -22.29 20.87 6.68
C PHE A 87 -23.54 19.97 6.71
N LYS A 88 -23.91 19.36 5.57
CA LYS A 88 -25.04 18.42 5.50
C LYS A 88 -24.79 17.16 6.34
N ILE A 89 -23.58 16.58 6.29
CA ILE A 89 -23.22 15.40 7.09
C ILE A 89 -23.28 15.70 8.59
N ARG A 90 -22.65 16.80 9.04
CA ARG A 90 -22.63 17.19 10.46
C ARG A 90 -24.00 17.52 11.02
N SER A 91 -24.89 18.05 10.19
CA SER A 91 -26.28 18.34 10.57
C SER A 91 -27.09 17.06 10.74
N LYS A 92 -26.88 16.06 9.89
CA LYS A 92 -27.51 14.73 10.00
C LYS A 92 -27.02 13.98 11.26
N GLU A 93 -25.72 14.01 11.51
CA GLU A 93 -25.07 13.38 12.68
C GLU A 93 -25.57 13.96 14.03
N LYS A 94 -25.83 15.27 14.09
CA LYS A 94 -26.43 15.90 15.29
C LYS A 94 -27.91 15.57 15.50
N LEU A 95 -28.64 15.21 14.45
CA LEU A 95 -30.04 14.76 14.56
C LEU A 95 -30.11 13.30 15.04
N ASP A 96 -29.24 12.43 14.54
CA ASP A 96 -29.22 11.00 14.88
C ASP A 96 -28.77 10.74 16.34
N MET A 97 -27.91 11.60 16.91
CA MET A 97 -27.55 11.56 18.34
C MET A 97 -28.71 11.97 19.28
N LYS A 98 -29.67 12.77 18.81
CA LYS A 98 -30.80 13.23 19.63
C LYS A 98 -31.98 12.25 19.63
N THR A 99 -32.06 11.39 18.61
CA THR A 99 -33.12 10.38 18.44
C THR A 99 -32.74 9.00 18.97
N SER A 100 -31.45 8.65 19.04
CA SER A 100 -30.99 7.39 19.67
C SER A 100 -30.87 7.47 21.20
N GLY A 101 -31.09 8.64 21.79
CA GLY A 101 -31.00 8.90 23.24
C GLY A 101 -32.34 9.07 23.95
N VAL A 102 -33.44 8.56 23.38
CA VAL A 102 -34.77 8.50 24.01
C VAL A 102 -35.25 7.07 24.06
#